data_AF-A0A4Q3A6A4-F1
#
_entry.id   AF-A0A4Q3A6A4-F1
#
_cell.length_a   1.000
_cell.length_b   1.000
_cell.length_c   1.000
_cell.angle_alpha   90.00
_cell.angle_beta   90.00
_cell.angle_gamma   90.00
#
_symmetry.space_group_name_H-M   'P 1'
#
loop_
_entity.id
_entity.type
_entity.pdbx_description
1 polymer ?
#
loop_
_entity_poly.entity_id
_entity_poly.type
_entity_poly.pdbx_seq_one_letter_code
_entity_poly.pdbx_strand_id
1 'polypeptide(L)'
;VTTKGDGSQREAVWTRAFEAVDGDFDGIVDFQEYLSGHPSSKLPEVVMLHRFNSTDDDDSGDLTVDEYIAHFGGKTVKRPSKAQTFTLADVFSDIGDGDGYLDIYEYALTLNRGTKELTIEKKFEKLDKDDSGVLSEVEFGIKYGDSEEEGDGPEIIGSLTATAEPGAPFSYQILATKDPRSYGATGLPAGLVLNTTTGEITGSVATIGSYAVTISATDPSGTDTANLVIRIGLPVISSDATASGKQGDAFSYQIVASNSPTEYSATGLPAWATFDATTGLISGTPTVGGTTTVTLGATNAAGTGSKPLVITVTSLPPSITSTLTVSGTTGSAFSYQIVATNTPTSYAATGLPAGLSVNTTTGLISGTPTAAGTTNVTITVTNNGGTDSKTLAITVAQAAPSITSVLTANGTVGAAFSYQIAATNTPTSFGAAPLPTGLTVSAAGLISGTPATGTNGTHNVTITATNAGGTDTETLVITVAP
;
A
#
# COMPACT_ATOMS: atom_id res chain seq x y z
N VAL A 1 26.74 -3.78 -18.89
CA VAL A 1 25.85 -3.47 -20.04
C VAL A 1 26.66 -2.66 -21.06
N THR A 2 26.67 -3.04 -22.34
CA THR A 2 27.52 -2.41 -23.37
C THR A 2 27.00 -1.03 -23.78
N THR A 3 27.85 0.00 -23.70
CA THR A 3 27.52 1.43 -23.82
C THR A 3 27.68 1.98 -25.25
N LYS A 4 26.91 1.46 -26.21
CA LYS A 4 26.83 2.06 -27.55
C LYS A 4 25.38 2.34 -27.93
N GLY A 5 24.84 3.42 -27.39
CA GLY A 5 23.54 4.01 -27.76
C GLY A 5 23.63 5.53 -27.66
N ASP A 6 22.79 6.21 -28.44
CA ASP A 6 22.56 7.65 -28.33
C ASP A 6 22.11 8.03 -26.89
N GLY A 7 22.32 9.28 -26.48
CA GLY A 7 22.21 9.73 -25.08
C GLY A 7 20.94 9.25 -24.35
N SER A 8 19.81 9.16 -25.07
CA SER A 8 18.53 8.67 -24.56
C SER A 8 18.52 7.22 -24.07
N GLN A 9 19.29 6.31 -24.70
CA GLN A 9 19.35 4.91 -24.27
C GLN A 9 20.29 4.71 -23.07
N ARG A 10 21.25 5.61 -22.85
CA ARG A 10 22.15 5.55 -21.70
C ARG A 10 21.46 6.03 -20.43
N GLU A 11 20.71 7.13 -20.52
CA GLU A 11 19.94 7.70 -19.42
C GLU A 11 18.94 6.68 -18.86
N ALA A 12 18.12 6.07 -19.73
CA ALA A 12 17.13 5.06 -19.33
C ALA A 12 17.72 3.79 -18.71
N VAL A 13 18.97 3.43 -19.02
CA VAL A 13 19.66 2.28 -18.42
C VAL A 13 20.15 2.61 -17.01
N TRP A 14 20.61 3.84 -16.77
CA TRP A 14 21.11 4.28 -15.48
C TRP A 14 19.98 4.73 -14.54
N THR A 15 18.88 5.28 -15.05
CA THR A 15 17.65 5.48 -14.26
C THR A 15 17.13 4.16 -13.71
N ARG A 16 17.10 3.09 -14.51
CA ARG A 16 16.72 1.74 -14.02
C ARG A 16 17.73 1.12 -13.05
N ALA A 17 19.00 1.53 -13.14
CA ALA A 17 20.01 1.09 -12.19
C ALA A 17 19.82 1.82 -10.86
N PHE A 18 19.55 3.13 -10.90
CA PHE A 18 19.18 3.96 -9.76
C PHE A 18 17.96 3.39 -9.03
N GLU A 19 16.85 3.16 -9.73
CA GLU A 19 15.62 2.54 -9.19
C GLU A 19 15.83 1.14 -8.59
N ALA A 20 16.94 0.46 -8.92
CA ALA A 20 17.28 -0.84 -8.35
C ALA A 20 18.25 -0.76 -7.16
N VAL A 21 18.87 0.41 -6.96
CA VAL A 21 19.74 0.72 -5.82
C VAL A 21 18.95 1.44 -4.73
N ASP A 22 18.08 2.36 -5.12
CA ASP A 22 17.03 2.98 -4.28
C ASP A 22 16.11 1.86 -3.77
N GLY A 23 16.36 1.45 -2.52
CA GLY A 23 15.82 0.24 -1.92
C GLY A 23 14.45 0.46 -1.29
N ASP A 24 14.16 1.68 -0.88
CA ASP A 24 12.87 2.09 -0.31
C ASP A 24 11.99 2.89 -1.27
N PHE A 25 12.49 3.19 -2.47
CA PHE A 25 11.82 3.87 -3.58
C PHE A 25 11.42 5.32 -3.25
N ASP A 26 12.21 6.01 -2.43
CA ASP A 26 12.00 7.41 -2.04
C ASP A 26 12.53 8.42 -3.08
N GLY A 27 13.23 7.93 -4.11
CA GLY A 27 13.75 8.72 -5.22
C GLY A 27 15.11 9.37 -4.96
N ILE A 28 15.75 9.00 -3.84
CA ILE A 28 17.13 9.29 -3.51
C ILE A 28 17.86 7.97 -3.20
N VAL A 29 19.18 7.99 -3.04
CA VAL A 29 19.96 6.80 -2.70
C VAL A 29 20.92 7.19 -1.59
N ASP A 30 20.69 6.67 -0.39
CA ASP A 30 21.60 6.88 0.73
C ASP A 30 22.89 6.05 0.56
N PHE A 31 23.87 6.24 1.46
CA PHE A 31 25.13 5.50 1.37
C PHE A 31 24.98 3.99 1.57
N GLN A 32 24.03 3.54 2.40
CA GLN A 32 23.80 2.11 2.67
C GLN A 32 23.13 1.41 1.49
N GLU A 33 22.18 2.08 0.86
CA GLU A 33 21.56 1.69 -0.40
C GLU A 33 22.60 1.64 -1.51
N TYR A 34 23.43 2.67 -1.62
CA TYR A 34 24.55 2.70 -2.55
C TYR A 34 25.51 1.52 -2.37
N LEU A 35 25.87 1.17 -1.13
CA LEU A 35 26.70 0.01 -0.79
C LEU A 35 26.04 -1.33 -1.15
N SER A 36 24.72 -1.41 -0.94
CA SER A 36 23.88 -2.59 -1.17
C SER A 36 23.63 -2.83 -2.65
N GLY A 37 23.48 -1.76 -3.43
CA GLY A 37 23.36 -1.75 -4.88
C GLY A 37 24.66 -2.10 -5.62
N HIS A 38 25.80 -2.05 -4.91
CA HIS A 38 27.12 -2.40 -5.45
C HIS A 38 27.79 -3.61 -4.75
N PRO A 39 27.11 -4.76 -4.61
CA PRO A 39 27.60 -5.89 -3.80
C PRO A 39 28.74 -6.66 -4.48
N SER A 40 28.93 -6.47 -5.79
CA SER A 40 30.04 -7.08 -6.54
C SER A 40 31.37 -6.34 -6.37
N SER A 41 31.34 -5.14 -5.79
CA SER A 41 32.52 -4.32 -5.53
C SER A 41 33.26 -4.85 -4.29
N LYS A 42 34.42 -5.48 -4.50
CA LYS A 42 35.35 -5.83 -3.40
C LYS A 42 36.12 -4.62 -2.85
N LEU A 43 35.73 -3.40 -3.21
CA LEU A 43 36.45 -2.20 -2.77
C LEU A 43 36.27 -1.98 -1.27
N PRO A 44 37.22 -1.29 -0.61
CA PRO A 44 37.04 -0.83 0.76
C PRO A 44 35.84 0.10 0.90
N GLU A 45 35.26 0.15 2.09
CA GLU A 45 34.07 0.94 2.39
C GLU A 45 34.35 2.44 2.28
N VAL A 46 35.49 2.89 2.80
CA VAL A 46 35.95 4.28 2.63
C VAL A 46 36.17 4.68 1.17
N VAL A 47 36.50 3.72 0.29
CA VAL A 47 36.63 3.98 -1.15
C VAL A 47 35.26 4.09 -1.81
N MET A 48 34.26 3.36 -1.30
CA MET A 48 32.88 3.49 -1.74
C MET A 48 32.29 4.82 -1.25
N LEU A 49 32.57 5.23 0.00
CA LEU A 49 32.15 6.52 0.54
C LEU A 49 32.75 7.67 -0.25
N HIS A 50 34.07 7.63 -0.51
CA HIS A 50 34.71 8.65 -1.33
C HIS A 50 34.04 8.80 -2.71
N ARG A 51 33.62 7.68 -3.32
CA ARG A 51 32.90 7.71 -4.60
C ARG A 51 31.51 8.29 -4.46
N PHE A 52 30.79 7.90 -3.41
CA PHE A 52 29.46 8.39 -3.10
C PHE A 52 29.48 9.91 -2.90
N ASN A 53 30.33 10.42 -2.01
CA ASN A 53 30.47 11.85 -1.76
C ASN A 53 30.96 12.61 -3.01
N SER A 54 31.74 11.98 -3.89
CA SER A 54 32.13 12.61 -5.17
C SER A 54 31.06 12.57 -6.27
N THR A 55 29.96 11.86 -6.00
CA THR A 55 28.78 11.72 -6.88
C THR A 55 27.64 12.62 -6.42
N ASP A 56 27.54 12.83 -5.11
CA ASP A 56 26.65 13.78 -4.45
C ASP A 56 27.13 15.20 -4.78
N ASP A 57 26.56 15.82 -5.82
CA ASP A 57 27.00 17.12 -6.30
C ASP A 57 26.45 18.24 -5.39
N ASP A 58 25.41 17.97 -4.58
CA ASP A 58 24.78 18.91 -3.64
C ASP A 58 25.06 18.66 -2.15
N ASP A 59 25.88 17.65 -1.83
CA ASP A 59 26.29 17.22 -0.49
C ASP A 59 25.09 17.02 0.46
N SER A 60 23.98 16.53 -0.08
CA SER A 60 22.76 16.25 0.69
C SER A 60 22.89 15.01 1.58
N GLY A 61 23.90 14.17 1.31
CA GLY A 61 24.07 12.87 1.96
C GLY A 61 23.34 11.74 1.22
N ASP A 62 22.61 12.08 0.16
CA ASP A 62 21.82 11.17 -0.64
C ASP A 62 22.04 11.48 -2.14
N LEU A 63 22.06 10.46 -2.99
CA LEU A 63 22.20 10.68 -4.43
C LEU A 63 20.81 10.83 -5.06
N THR A 64 20.58 11.92 -5.76
CA THR A 64 19.44 12.02 -6.68
C THR A 64 19.67 11.16 -7.92
N VAL A 65 18.59 10.86 -8.64
CA VAL A 65 18.66 10.15 -9.93
C VAL A 65 19.57 10.86 -10.95
N ASP A 66 19.60 12.19 -10.93
CA ASP A 66 20.40 12.98 -11.85
C ASP A 66 21.89 12.91 -11.51
N GLU A 67 22.25 12.98 -10.22
CA GLU A 67 23.61 12.81 -9.72
C GLU A 67 24.16 11.41 -10.00
N TYR A 68 23.36 10.39 -9.70
CA TYR A 68 23.71 9.01 -9.98
C TYR A 68 23.95 8.78 -11.48
N ILE A 69 23.07 9.27 -12.35
CA ILE A 69 23.22 9.12 -13.81
C ILE A 69 24.44 9.90 -14.33
N ALA A 70 24.65 11.12 -13.85
CA ALA A 70 25.75 11.99 -14.29
C ALA A 70 27.12 11.36 -14.04
N HIS A 71 27.25 10.60 -12.95
CA HIS A 71 28.51 10.05 -12.50
C HIS A 71 28.80 8.66 -13.11
N PHE A 72 27.82 7.77 -13.18
CA PHE A 72 27.96 6.46 -13.83
C PHE A 72 28.00 6.54 -15.38
N GLY A 73 27.73 7.71 -15.95
CA GLY A 73 27.76 7.99 -17.40
C GLY A 73 29.14 8.07 -18.08
N GLY A 74 30.26 8.07 -17.33
CA GLY A 74 31.60 7.99 -17.91
C GLY A 74 32.74 8.78 -17.24
N LYS A 75 32.56 9.31 -16.02
CA LYS A 75 33.68 9.91 -15.26
C LYS A 75 34.43 8.82 -14.47
N THR A 76 35.75 8.92 -14.42
CA THR A 76 36.59 7.98 -13.64
C THR A 76 36.90 8.63 -12.30
N VAL A 77 36.30 8.15 -11.21
CA VAL A 77 36.66 8.65 -9.86
C VAL A 77 38.07 8.20 -9.52
N LYS A 78 38.91 9.15 -9.13
CA LYS A 78 40.22 8.83 -8.55
C LYS A 78 39.99 8.07 -7.25
N ARG A 79 40.83 7.08 -6.95
CA ARG A 79 40.78 6.44 -5.63
C ARG A 79 41.26 7.44 -4.58
N PRO A 80 40.70 7.42 -3.36
CA PRO A 80 41.22 8.26 -2.30
C PRO A 80 42.69 7.92 -2.04
N SER A 81 43.48 8.92 -1.69
CA SER A 81 44.87 8.77 -1.26
C SER A 81 44.93 7.94 0.03
N LYS A 82 46.13 7.54 0.44
CA LYS A 82 46.30 6.78 1.68
C LYS A 82 45.94 7.61 2.93
N ALA A 83 46.21 8.91 2.89
CA ALA A 83 45.79 9.85 3.94
C ALA A 83 44.27 10.06 3.93
N GLN A 84 43.65 10.25 2.77
CA GLN A 84 42.18 10.33 2.68
C GLN A 84 41.50 9.03 3.14
N THR A 85 42.10 7.88 2.83
CA THR A 85 41.62 6.57 3.31
C THR A 85 41.69 6.48 4.83
N PHE A 86 42.72 7.06 5.45
CA PHE A 86 42.90 7.12 6.90
C PHE A 86 41.86 8.05 7.52
N THR A 87 41.80 9.31 7.10
CA THR A 87 40.84 10.29 7.61
C THR A 87 39.40 9.83 7.41
N LEU A 88 39.04 9.32 6.22
CA LEU A 88 37.69 8.84 5.95
C LEU A 88 37.32 7.62 6.80
N ALA A 89 38.28 6.86 7.33
CA ALA A 89 38.00 5.76 8.25
C ALA A 89 37.82 6.27 9.69
N ASP A 90 38.70 7.17 10.11
CA ASP A 90 38.72 7.84 11.43
C ASP A 90 37.45 8.68 11.68
N VAL A 91 36.90 9.31 10.63
CA VAL A 91 35.66 10.11 10.74
C VAL A 91 34.41 9.40 10.21
N PHE A 92 34.48 8.09 9.95
CA PHE A 92 33.38 7.36 9.30
C PHE A 92 32.19 7.07 10.23
N SER A 93 31.19 7.97 10.28
CA SER A 93 29.88 7.73 10.93
C SER A 93 29.98 7.18 12.37
N ASP A 94 28.99 6.39 12.85
CA ASP A 94 28.81 5.90 14.23
C ASP A 94 29.99 5.09 14.83
N ILE A 95 31.04 4.84 14.04
CA ILE A 95 32.24 4.10 14.41
C ILE A 95 33.52 4.94 14.38
N GLY A 96 33.48 6.12 13.76
CA GLY A 96 34.59 7.07 13.71
C GLY A 96 34.51 8.11 14.81
N ASP A 97 35.58 8.33 15.57
CA ASP A 97 35.62 9.35 16.62
C ASP A 97 36.44 10.60 16.25
N GLY A 98 37.18 10.54 15.13
CA GLY A 98 37.95 11.66 14.60
C GLY A 98 39.12 12.05 15.52
N ASP A 99 39.64 11.11 16.32
CA ASP A 99 40.70 11.37 17.27
C ASP A 99 42.10 11.39 16.63
N GLY A 100 42.19 11.09 15.33
CA GLY A 100 43.44 11.07 14.56
C GLY A 100 44.16 9.72 14.61
N TYR A 101 43.52 8.68 15.14
CA TYR A 101 43.99 7.31 15.18
C TYR A 101 42.96 6.38 14.52
N LEU A 102 43.39 5.17 14.18
CA LEU A 102 42.45 4.13 13.74
C LEU A 102 42.44 2.98 14.73
N ASP A 103 41.30 2.73 15.35
CA ASP A 103 41.04 1.48 16.01
C ASP A 103 40.90 0.32 14.98
N ILE A 104 40.72 -0.89 15.48
CA ILE A 104 40.62 -2.08 14.61
C ILE A 104 39.39 -2.06 13.70
N TYR A 105 38.31 -1.42 14.12
CA TYR A 105 37.05 -1.33 13.38
C TYR A 105 37.16 -0.29 12.27
N GLU A 106 37.75 0.88 12.54
CA GLU A 106 38.01 1.91 11.54
C GLU A 106 39.05 1.42 10.52
N TYR A 107 40.12 0.77 10.97
CA TYR A 107 41.10 0.14 10.08
C TYR A 107 40.45 -0.90 9.15
N ALA A 108 39.43 -1.64 9.61
CA ALA A 108 38.72 -2.61 8.79
C ALA A 108 38.05 -1.97 7.56
N LEU A 109 37.57 -0.73 7.68
CA LEU A 109 36.92 0.02 6.59
C LEU A 109 37.89 0.33 5.44
N THR A 110 39.19 0.41 5.74
CA THR A 110 40.26 0.64 4.76
C THR A 110 40.59 -0.61 3.94
N LEU A 111 40.12 -1.78 4.39
CA LEU A 111 40.34 -3.06 3.74
C LEU A 111 39.15 -3.42 2.83
N ASN A 112 39.41 -4.29 1.85
CA ASN A 112 38.37 -4.77 0.94
C ASN A 112 37.19 -5.36 1.70
N ARG A 113 35.96 -4.98 1.32
CA ARG A 113 34.72 -5.55 1.88
C ARG A 113 34.75 -7.08 1.83
N GLY A 114 34.44 -7.71 2.96
CA GLY A 114 34.49 -9.17 3.15
C GLY A 114 35.87 -9.74 3.51
N THR A 115 36.85 -8.90 3.87
CA THR A 115 38.08 -9.38 4.51
C THR A 115 37.73 -10.04 5.85
N LYS A 116 38.25 -11.25 6.09
CA LYS A 116 37.94 -12.00 7.31
C LYS A 116 38.54 -11.31 8.54
N GLU A 117 37.80 -11.28 9.64
CA GLU A 117 38.19 -10.71 10.94
C GLU A 117 39.60 -11.14 11.39
N LEU A 118 39.89 -12.45 11.41
CA LEU A 118 41.22 -13.01 11.69
C LEU A 118 42.37 -12.49 10.78
N THR A 119 42.04 -11.96 9.61
CA THR A 119 43.01 -11.35 8.67
C THR A 119 43.16 -9.85 8.94
N ILE A 120 42.12 -9.19 9.45
CA ILE A 120 42.14 -7.79 9.88
C ILE A 120 42.99 -7.69 11.14
N GLU A 121 42.69 -8.47 12.18
CA GLU A 121 43.43 -8.54 13.45
C GLU A 121 44.94 -8.74 13.21
N LYS A 122 45.31 -9.79 12.46
CA LYS A 122 46.73 -10.08 12.15
C LYS A 122 47.45 -8.97 11.38
N LYS A 123 46.73 -8.17 10.61
CA LYS A 123 47.32 -7.03 9.89
C LYS A 123 47.41 -5.82 10.79
N PHE A 124 46.41 -5.60 11.63
CA PHE A 124 46.35 -4.53 12.62
C PHE A 124 47.49 -4.67 13.63
N GLU A 125 47.59 -5.82 14.32
CA GLU A 125 48.67 -6.15 15.27
C GLU A 125 50.08 -6.05 14.68
N LYS A 126 50.20 -6.17 13.34
CA LYS A 126 51.49 -6.05 12.66
C LYS A 126 51.88 -4.59 12.37
N LEU A 127 50.88 -3.71 12.26
CA LEU A 127 51.06 -2.29 12.00
C LEU A 127 51.18 -1.50 13.31
N ASP A 128 50.41 -1.88 14.33
CA ASP A 128 50.48 -1.37 15.71
C ASP A 128 51.77 -1.89 16.35
N LYS A 129 52.83 -1.08 16.29
CA LYS A 129 54.16 -1.52 16.73
C LYS A 129 54.40 -1.21 18.19
N ASP A 130 53.63 -0.29 18.75
CA ASP A 130 53.73 0.13 20.14
C ASP A 130 52.70 -0.54 21.06
N ASP A 131 51.82 -1.39 20.51
CA ASP A 131 50.80 -2.17 21.22
C ASP A 131 49.83 -1.24 21.95
N SER A 132 49.54 -0.10 21.33
CA SER A 132 48.65 0.94 21.86
C SER A 132 47.17 0.60 21.67
N GLY A 133 46.85 -0.34 20.78
CA GLY A 133 45.49 -0.71 20.42
C GLY A 133 44.86 0.19 19.35
N VAL A 134 45.62 1.14 18.81
CA VAL A 134 45.21 2.07 17.74
C VAL A 134 46.37 2.24 16.74
N LEU A 135 46.07 2.66 15.51
CA LEU A 135 47.08 2.95 14.49
C LEU A 135 47.20 4.45 14.28
N SER A 136 48.39 4.98 14.52
CA SER A 136 48.74 6.32 14.03
C SER A 136 48.87 6.35 12.50
N GLU A 137 48.84 7.54 11.91
CA GLU A 137 49.10 7.74 10.48
C GLU A 137 50.42 7.07 10.01
N VAL A 138 51.46 7.16 10.84
CA VAL A 138 52.79 6.60 10.56
C VAL A 138 52.75 5.08 10.55
N GLU A 139 52.00 4.46 11.46
CA GLU A 139 51.84 3.01 11.55
C GLU A 139 50.96 2.46 10.45
N PHE A 140 49.91 3.19 10.08
CA PHE A 140 49.13 2.93 8.87
C PHE A 140 50.02 3.01 7.60
N GLY A 141 51.21 3.59 7.72
CA GLY A 141 52.27 3.61 6.72
C GLY A 141 52.15 4.82 5.80
N ILE A 142 51.65 5.93 6.33
CA ILE A 142 51.76 7.26 5.73
C ILE A 142 53.19 7.74 6.05
N LYS A 143 54.01 7.91 5.01
CA LYS A 143 55.38 8.42 5.16
C LYS A 143 55.34 9.95 5.15
N TYR A 144 56.19 10.59 5.96
CA TYR A 144 56.53 12.00 5.78
C TYR A 144 57.17 12.16 4.38
N GLY A 145 56.36 12.54 3.39
CA GLY A 145 56.70 12.58 1.96
C GLY A 145 55.76 11.83 1.00
N ASP A 146 54.75 11.07 1.48
CA ASP A 146 53.59 10.61 0.68
C ASP A 146 52.37 11.57 0.82
N SER A 147 52.45 12.57 1.70
CA SER A 147 51.73 13.82 1.51
C SER A 147 52.48 14.57 0.42
N GLU A 148 51.88 14.68 -0.77
CA GLU A 148 52.48 15.31 -1.96
C GLU A 148 53.30 16.57 -1.59
N GLU A 149 54.50 16.68 -2.15
CA GLU A 149 55.34 17.87 -1.98
C GLU A 149 54.57 19.14 -2.33
N GLU A 150 54.66 20.11 -1.42
CA GLU A 150 54.58 21.55 -1.65
C GLU A 150 53.42 22.05 -2.53
N GLY A 151 52.34 22.46 -1.84
CA GLY A 151 51.56 23.62 -2.29
C GLY A 151 50.05 23.46 -2.25
N ASP A 152 49.50 22.32 -1.83
CA ASP A 152 48.05 22.21 -1.67
C ASP A 152 47.65 22.44 -0.22
N GLY A 153 46.79 23.44 -0.01
CA GLY A 153 46.34 23.93 1.29
C GLY A 153 45.45 22.94 2.06
N PRO A 154 44.78 23.37 3.15
CA PRO A 154 43.64 22.63 3.67
C PRO A 154 42.50 22.70 2.66
N GLU A 155 41.64 21.69 2.61
CA GLU A 155 40.44 21.63 1.75
C GLU A 155 39.19 21.64 2.64
N ILE A 156 38.23 22.52 2.40
CA ILE A 156 36.97 22.56 3.15
C ILE A 156 36.15 21.32 2.79
N ILE A 157 35.61 20.66 3.81
CA ILE A 157 34.81 19.45 3.68
C ILE A 157 33.49 19.58 4.48
N GLY A 158 32.55 18.69 4.22
CA GLY A 158 31.25 18.68 4.91
C GLY A 158 30.21 19.61 4.27
N SER A 159 28.99 19.61 4.83
CA SER A 159 27.85 20.27 4.20
C SER A 159 28.05 21.78 4.06
N LEU A 160 27.91 22.29 2.83
CA LEU A 160 27.98 23.73 2.51
C LEU A 160 26.60 24.41 2.55
N THR A 161 25.65 23.85 3.31
CA THR A 161 24.39 24.52 3.61
C THR A 161 24.09 24.47 5.10
N ALA A 162 23.45 25.52 5.62
CA ALA A 162 23.01 25.58 7.00
C ALA A 162 21.64 26.25 7.07
N THR A 163 20.79 25.81 7.99
CA THR A 163 19.44 26.35 8.13
C THR A 163 19.14 26.70 9.59
N ALA A 164 18.39 27.78 9.83
CA ALA A 164 18.00 28.17 11.18
C ALA A 164 16.71 29.00 11.19
N GLU A 165 16.04 29.00 12.35
CA GLU A 165 14.92 29.90 12.63
C GLU A 165 15.42 31.34 12.87
N PRO A 166 14.64 32.38 12.49
CA PRO A 166 14.97 33.75 12.80
C PRO A 166 15.21 34.00 14.30
N GLY A 167 16.41 34.45 14.64
CA GLY A 167 16.81 34.80 16.00
C GLY A 167 17.21 33.61 16.89
N ALA A 168 17.15 32.37 16.38
CA ALA A 168 17.65 31.22 17.10
C ALA A 168 19.19 31.23 17.18
N PRO A 169 19.78 30.62 18.23
CA PRO A 169 21.21 30.35 18.26
C PRO A 169 21.62 29.50 17.06
N PHE A 170 22.60 29.98 16.32
CA PHE A 170 23.21 29.32 15.18
C PHE A 170 24.62 28.89 15.57
N SER A 171 24.99 27.66 15.22
CA SER A 171 26.38 27.20 15.20
C SER A 171 26.60 26.38 13.93
N TYR A 172 27.70 26.65 13.24
CA TYR A 172 28.15 25.89 12.08
C TYR A 172 29.67 25.79 12.15
N GLN A 173 30.19 24.57 12.07
CA GLN A 173 31.61 24.31 12.10
C GLN A 173 32.14 24.21 10.66
N ILE A 174 33.10 25.05 10.29
CA ILE A 174 33.83 24.87 9.03
C ILE A 174 34.76 23.67 9.23
N LEU A 175 34.41 22.54 8.62
CA LEU A 175 35.26 21.36 8.59
C LEU A 175 36.24 21.51 7.42
N ALA A 176 37.47 21.09 7.63
CA ALA A 176 38.49 21.07 6.61
C ALA A 176 39.39 19.85 6.80
N THR A 177 39.99 19.38 5.72
CA THR A 177 41.11 18.45 5.80
C THR A 177 42.31 19.15 6.43
N LYS A 178 43.18 18.36 7.08
CA LYS A 178 44.31 18.84 7.88
C LYS A 178 43.84 19.72 9.05
N ASP A 179 44.77 20.35 9.77
CA ASP A 179 44.50 21.33 10.82
C ASP A 179 44.80 22.75 10.32
N PRO A 180 43.82 23.47 9.72
CA PRO A 180 44.01 24.85 9.31
C PRO A 180 44.49 25.71 10.47
N ARG A 181 45.44 26.61 10.19
CA ARG A 181 45.89 27.58 11.20
C ARG A 181 44.89 28.70 11.44
N SER A 182 44.04 28.96 10.45
CA SER A 182 43.01 29.98 10.53
C SER A 182 41.86 29.73 9.57
N TYR A 183 40.69 30.24 9.93
CA TYR A 183 39.48 30.23 9.13
C TYR A 183 39.03 31.65 8.79
N GLY A 184 38.34 31.79 7.66
CA GLY A 184 37.74 33.04 7.21
C GLY A 184 36.29 32.84 6.76
N ALA A 185 35.49 33.92 6.86
CA ALA A 185 34.13 33.95 6.34
C ALA A 185 33.81 35.37 5.88
N THR A 186 33.32 35.51 4.66
CA THR A 186 32.90 36.78 4.07
C THR A 186 31.45 36.68 3.60
N GLY A 187 30.69 37.76 3.78
CA GLY A 187 29.25 37.74 3.49
C GLY A 187 28.38 37.17 4.61
N LEU A 188 28.92 36.96 5.81
CA LEU A 188 28.14 36.52 6.97
C LEU A 188 26.95 37.45 7.21
N PRO A 189 25.73 36.91 7.42
CA PRO A 189 24.58 37.72 7.82
C PRO A 189 24.85 38.43 9.15
N ALA A 190 24.24 39.60 9.31
CA ALA A 190 24.36 40.38 10.54
C ALA A 190 23.90 39.55 11.75
N GLY A 191 24.78 39.42 12.75
CA GLY A 191 24.54 38.65 13.96
C GLY A 191 25.27 37.31 14.04
N LEU A 192 25.94 36.87 12.96
CA LEU A 192 26.90 35.76 13.00
C LEU A 192 28.34 36.26 13.13
N VAL A 193 29.15 35.47 13.82
CA VAL A 193 30.57 35.71 14.05
C VAL A 193 31.34 34.40 13.86
N LEU A 194 32.43 34.46 13.09
CA LEU A 194 33.36 33.35 12.96
C LEU A 194 34.44 33.41 14.05
N ASN A 195 34.67 32.29 14.74
CA ASN A 195 35.91 32.07 15.47
C ASN A 195 37.00 31.65 14.48
N THR A 196 37.92 32.56 14.18
CA THR A 196 38.96 32.36 13.16
C THR A 196 39.98 31.28 13.53
N THR A 197 40.01 30.81 14.78
CA THR A 197 40.93 29.75 15.22
C THR A 197 40.28 28.38 15.18
N THR A 198 39.01 28.28 15.58
CA THR A 198 38.32 26.99 15.61
C THR A 198 37.52 26.71 14.35
N GLY A 199 37.18 27.70 13.54
CA GLY A 199 36.31 27.53 12.36
C GLY A 199 34.81 27.57 12.68
N GLU A 200 34.45 27.79 13.95
CA GLU A 200 33.05 27.81 14.38
C GLU A 200 32.40 29.17 14.07
N ILE A 201 31.36 29.16 13.23
CA ILE A 201 30.46 30.30 12.99
C ILE A 201 29.33 30.20 14.00
N THR A 202 29.23 31.16 14.92
CA THR A 202 28.17 31.21 15.94
C THR A 202 27.40 32.51 15.91
N GLY A 203 26.20 32.55 16.49
CA GLY A 203 25.45 33.79 16.70
C GLY A 203 23.94 33.61 16.55
N SER A 204 23.26 34.64 16.04
CA SER A 204 21.83 34.55 15.71
C SER A 204 21.48 35.53 14.58
N VAL A 205 20.58 35.15 13.69
CA VAL A 205 20.16 35.98 12.55
C VAL A 205 18.66 36.20 12.61
N ALA A 206 18.23 37.43 12.87
CA ALA A 206 16.79 37.75 12.98
C ALA A 206 16.11 37.99 11.62
N THR A 207 16.87 38.22 10.56
CA THR A 207 16.32 38.56 9.25
C THR A 207 16.15 37.29 8.42
N ILE A 208 14.94 37.08 7.88
CA ILE A 208 14.64 35.99 6.95
C ILE A 208 15.39 36.24 5.64
N GLY A 209 16.04 35.21 5.11
CA GLY A 209 16.80 35.31 3.87
C GLY A 209 17.66 34.10 3.56
N SER A 210 18.19 34.06 2.34
CA SER A 210 19.23 33.11 1.93
C SER A 210 20.52 33.89 1.75
N TYR A 211 21.54 33.54 2.52
CA TYR A 211 22.83 34.23 2.57
C TYR A 211 23.90 33.32 1.99
N ALA A 212 24.53 33.74 0.89
CA ALA A 212 25.73 33.10 0.37
C ALA A 212 26.95 33.67 1.12
N VAL A 213 27.67 32.79 1.81
CA VAL A 213 28.83 33.11 2.63
C VAL A 213 30.04 32.39 2.03
N THR A 214 31.04 33.14 1.61
CA THR A 214 32.31 32.53 1.18
C THR A 214 33.16 32.26 2.42
N ILE A 215 33.32 30.98 2.75
CA ILE A 215 34.16 30.49 3.84
C ILE A 215 35.53 30.09 3.31
N SER A 216 36.55 30.14 4.16
CA SER A 216 37.92 29.78 3.82
C SER A 216 38.62 29.05 4.96
N ALA A 217 39.46 28.07 4.64
CA ALA A 217 40.39 27.43 5.55
C ALA A 217 41.81 27.71 5.06
N THR A 218 42.71 28.13 5.96
CA THR A 218 44.06 28.59 5.59
C THR A 218 45.12 28.00 6.50
N ASP A 219 46.21 27.55 5.90
CA ASP A 219 47.44 27.19 6.57
C ASP A 219 48.66 27.72 5.77
N PRO A 220 49.92 27.44 6.17
CA PRO A 220 51.09 27.90 5.42
C PRO A 220 51.25 27.24 4.04
N SER A 221 50.58 26.12 3.79
CA SER A 221 50.64 25.35 2.54
C SER A 221 49.62 25.84 1.50
N GLY A 222 48.54 26.51 1.92
CA GLY A 222 47.58 27.13 1.00
C GLY A 222 46.29 27.62 1.67
N THR A 223 45.31 27.99 0.85
CA THR A 223 43.96 28.36 1.29
C THR A 223 42.95 27.75 0.33
N ASP A 224 41.95 27.08 0.89
CA ASP A 224 40.77 26.68 0.15
C ASP A 224 39.57 27.57 0.52
N THR A 225 38.66 27.73 -0.44
CA THR A 225 37.46 28.55 -0.30
C THR A 225 36.24 27.82 -0.83
N ALA A 226 35.16 27.85 -0.05
CA ALA A 226 33.89 27.24 -0.41
C ALA A 226 32.73 28.23 -0.20
N ASN A 227 31.59 27.96 -0.83
CA ASN A 227 30.40 28.81 -0.70
C ASN A 227 29.34 28.13 0.16
N LEU A 228 29.25 28.57 1.42
CA LEU A 228 28.23 28.14 2.38
C LEU A 228 26.93 28.92 2.14
N VAL A 229 25.79 28.22 2.04
CA VAL A 229 24.46 28.85 1.95
C VAL A 229 23.73 28.74 3.29
N ILE A 230 23.53 29.87 3.97
CA ILE A 230 22.77 29.96 5.22
C ILE A 230 21.33 30.40 4.92
N ARG A 231 20.34 29.57 5.25
CA ARG A 231 18.91 29.86 5.05
C ARG A 231 18.23 30.15 6.39
N ILE A 232 17.65 31.33 6.51
CA ILE A 232 16.85 31.75 7.65
C ILE A 232 15.42 31.92 7.19
N GLY A 233 14.47 31.13 7.71
CA GLY A 233 13.09 31.22 7.21
C GLY A 233 12.07 30.26 7.79
N LEU A 234 10.95 30.15 7.08
CA LEU A 234 9.84 29.24 7.38
C LEU A 234 10.32 27.79 7.40
N PRO A 235 9.70 26.90 8.19
CA PRO A 235 9.97 25.47 8.11
C PRO A 235 9.70 24.94 6.70
N VAL A 236 10.57 24.04 6.22
CA VAL A 236 10.35 23.34 4.94
C VAL A 236 10.10 21.88 5.25
N ILE A 237 8.90 21.39 4.93
CA ILE A 237 8.52 19.98 5.16
C ILE A 237 9.21 19.12 4.09
N SER A 238 10.12 18.26 4.53
CA SER A 238 10.85 17.32 3.67
C SER A 238 10.16 15.96 3.57
N SER A 239 9.42 15.51 4.59
CA SER A 239 8.74 14.19 4.58
C SER A 239 7.82 13.99 3.37
N ASP A 240 7.67 12.74 2.93
CA ASP A 240 7.02 12.38 1.66
C ASP A 240 5.66 13.02 1.43
N ALA A 241 5.39 13.39 0.18
CA ALA A 241 4.07 13.91 -0.22
C ALA A 241 3.00 12.81 -0.34
N THR A 242 3.37 11.54 -0.15
CA THR A 242 2.47 10.39 -0.20
C THR A 242 2.72 9.44 0.95
N ALA A 243 1.66 8.80 1.45
CA ALA A 243 1.77 7.70 2.39
C ALA A 243 0.76 6.61 2.02
N SER A 244 1.12 5.36 2.25
CA SER A 244 0.23 4.23 1.98
C SER A 244 -0.07 3.44 3.26
N GLY A 245 -1.24 2.81 3.28
CA GLY A 245 -1.66 1.96 4.38
C GLY A 245 -2.68 0.92 3.93
N LYS A 246 -3.09 0.07 4.87
CA LYS A 246 -4.10 -0.95 4.64
C LYS A 246 -5.18 -0.89 5.71
N GLN A 247 -6.43 -1.04 5.28
CA GLN A 247 -7.57 -1.04 6.18
C GLN A 247 -7.41 -2.13 7.25
N GLY A 248 -7.57 -1.74 8.52
CA GLY A 248 -7.43 -2.60 9.69
C GLY A 248 -6.00 -2.71 10.24
N ASP A 249 -4.98 -2.30 9.50
CA ASP A 249 -3.58 -2.33 9.94
C ASP A 249 -3.21 -0.99 10.60
N ALA A 250 -2.20 -0.98 11.49
CA ALA A 250 -1.72 0.26 12.09
C ALA A 250 -1.04 1.15 11.02
N PHE A 251 -1.33 2.44 11.08
CA PHE A 251 -0.75 3.48 10.22
C PHE A 251 0.07 4.45 11.07
N SER A 252 1.21 4.89 10.54
CA SER A 252 2.08 5.89 11.14
C SER A 252 2.76 6.71 10.04
N TYR A 253 2.79 8.03 10.21
CA TYR A 253 3.49 8.97 9.34
C TYR A 253 4.07 10.10 10.18
N GLN A 254 5.36 10.35 10.04
CA GLN A 254 6.08 11.38 10.79
C GLN A 254 6.33 12.58 9.88
N ILE A 255 5.88 13.77 10.29
CA ILE A 255 6.25 15.02 9.60
C ILE A 255 7.73 15.31 9.92
N VAL A 256 8.53 15.54 8.89
CA VAL A 256 9.93 15.98 9.00
C VAL A 256 10.04 17.34 8.34
N ALA A 257 10.63 18.32 9.03
CA ALA A 257 10.80 19.66 8.51
C ALA A 257 12.09 20.32 9.02
N SER A 258 12.68 21.18 8.20
CA SER A 258 13.85 22.01 8.53
C SER A 258 13.45 23.30 9.29
N ASN A 259 14.44 24.12 9.66
CA ASN A 259 14.27 25.39 10.39
C ASN A 259 13.54 25.26 11.74
N SER A 260 13.78 24.17 12.47
CA SER A 260 13.40 23.97 13.87
C SER A 260 11.95 24.36 14.19
N PRO A 261 10.94 23.66 13.65
CA PRO A 261 9.55 23.96 13.95
C PRO A 261 9.25 23.78 15.44
N THR A 262 8.45 24.70 16.00
CA THR A 262 7.97 24.66 17.38
C THR A 262 6.60 24.00 17.50
N GLU A 263 5.86 23.90 16.39
CA GLU A 263 4.53 23.29 16.33
C GLU A 263 4.27 22.71 14.93
N TYR A 264 3.58 21.57 14.87
CA TYR A 264 3.08 20.98 13.64
C TYR A 264 1.55 21.07 13.55
N SER A 265 1.02 21.04 12.33
CA SER A 265 -0.41 20.99 12.06
C SER A 265 -0.73 20.02 10.92
N ALA A 266 -1.92 19.42 10.96
CA ALA A 266 -2.46 18.59 9.90
C ALA A 266 -3.96 18.85 9.75
N THR A 267 -4.39 19.29 8.57
CA THR A 267 -5.81 19.55 8.28
C THR A 267 -6.33 18.64 7.18
N GLY A 268 -7.60 18.23 7.27
CA GLY A 268 -8.18 17.25 6.35
C GLY A 268 -7.85 15.78 6.69
N LEU A 269 -7.48 15.50 7.94
CA LEU A 269 -7.21 14.13 8.40
C LEU A 269 -8.44 13.23 8.26
N PRO A 270 -8.25 11.96 7.84
CA PRO A 270 -9.31 10.95 7.92
C PRO A 270 -9.83 10.77 9.34
N ALA A 271 -11.09 10.39 9.50
CA ALA A 271 -11.72 10.24 10.82
C ALA A 271 -11.06 9.19 11.74
N TRP A 272 -10.29 8.26 11.17
CA TRP A 272 -9.55 7.24 11.92
C TRP A 272 -8.17 7.72 12.42
N ALA A 273 -7.67 8.84 11.91
CA ALA A 273 -6.33 9.32 12.20
C ALA A 273 -6.32 10.20 13.45
N THR A 274 -5.27 10.04 14.25
CA THR A 274 -4.89 10.92 15.37
C THR A 274 -3.62 11.67 15.02
N PHE A 275 -3.47 12.88 15.55
CA PHE A 275 -2.34 13.75 15.28
C PHE A 275 -1.77 14.32 16.58
N ASP A 276 -0.46 14.21 16.74
CA ASP A 276 0.29 14.88 17.80
C ASP A 276 0.97 16.13 17.24
N ALA A 277 0.49 17.30 17.64
CA ALA A 277 1.01 18.60 17.19
C ALA A 277 2.43 18.92 17.68
N THR A 278 2.91 18.24 18.73
CA THR A 278 4.25 18.47 19.28
C THR A 278 5.28 17.69 18.50
N THR A 279 4.99 16.42 18.23
CA THR A 279 5.92 15.53 17.53
C THR A 279 5.73 15.56 16.02
N GLY A 280 4.57 15.96 15.51
CA GLY A 280 4.23 15.88 14.09
C GLY A 280 3.80 14.47 13.65
N LEU A 281 3.52 13.57 14.60
CA LEU A 281 3.14 12.19 14.31
C LEU A 281 1.65 12.09 13.95
N ILE A 282 1.35 11.58 12.75
CA ILE A 282 0.02 11.13 12.33
C ILE A 282 -0.03 9.61 12.51
N SER A 283 -0.94 9.11 13.34
CA SER A 283 -1.07 7.66 13.59
C SER A 283 -2.53 7.23 13.69
N GLY A 284 -2.80 5.92 13.61
CA GLY A 284 -4.14 5.38 13.82
C GLY A 284 -4.35 4.02 13.13
N THR A 285 -5.61 3.61 13.00
CA THR A 285 -5.97 2.36 12.31
C THR A 285 -7.07 2.66 11.29
N PRO A 286 -6.79 2.63 9.98
CA PRO A 286 -7.79 2.92 8.96
C PRO A 286 -8.98 1.97 9.01
N THR A 287 -10.18 2.52 9.19
CA THR A 287 -11.43 1.73 9.26
C THR A 287 -12.07 1.52 7.89
N VAL A 288 -11.72 2.34 6.91
CA VAL A 288 -12.20 2.30 5.52
C VAL A 288 -11.03 2.63 4.59
N GLY A 289 -10.95 1.97 3.44
CA GLY A 289 -9.98 2.32 2.40
C GLY A 289 -10.39 3.55 1.57
N GLY A 290 -9.45 4.08 0.82
CA GLY A 290 -9.63 5.26 -0.03
C GLY A 290 -8.41 6.17 -0.02
N THR A 291 -8.49 7.24 -0.80
CA THR A 291 -7.45 8.28 -0.88
C THR A 291 -7.95 9.56 -0.24
N THR A 292 -7.12 10.18 0.60
CA THR A 292 -7.40 11.46 1.25
C THR A 292 -6.20 12.38 1.13
N THR A 293 -6.43 13.66 0.85
CA THR A 293 -5.39 14.68 0.85
C THR A 293 -5.43 15.46 2.17
N VAL A 294 -4.33 15.43 2.89
CA VAL A 294 -4.10 16.15 4.15
C VAL A 294 -3.18 17.33 3.84
N THR A 295 -3.44 18.50 4.41
CA THR A 295 -2.49 19.63 4.35
C THR A 295 -1.67 19.63 5.63
N LEU A 296 -0.37 19.35 5.49
CA LEU A 296 0.60 19.41 6.56
C LEU A 296 1.08 20.84 6.76
N GLY A 297 1.39 21.21 7.99
CA GLY A 297 2.02 22.48 8.34
C GLY A 297 3.08 22.30 9.42
N ALA A 298 4.14 23.09 9.33
CA ALA A 298 5.18 23.18 10.34
C ALA A 298 5.46 24.68 10.60
N THR A 299 5.46 25.09 11.86
CA THR A 299 5.47 26.50 12.26
C THR A 299 6.67 26.80 13.15
N ASN A 300 7.33 27.94 12.89
CA ASN A 300 8.30 28.58 13.77
C ASN A 300 8.00 30.10 13.86
N ALA A 301 8.86 30.90 14.47
CA ALA A 301 8.68 32.35 14.59
C ALA A 301 8.64 33.11 13.25
N ALA A 302 9.15 32.52 12.17
CA ALA A 302 9.05 33.07 10.82
C ALA A 302 7.64 32.91 10.23
N GLY A 303 6.85 31.94 10.73
CA GLY A 303 5.54 31.56 10.22
C GLY A 303 5.44 30.06 9.90
N THR A 304 4.48 29.70 9.06
CA THR A 304 4.15 28.30 8.73
C THR A 304 4.55 27.93 7.30
N GLY A 305 5.34 26.87 7.15
CA GLY A 305 5.49 26.16 5.88
C GLY A 305 4.42 25.08 5.72
N SER A 306 3.99 24.78 4.49
CA SER A 306 2.93 23.79 4.23
C SER A 306 3.26 22.90 3.05
N LYS A 307 2.82 21.63 3.13
CA LYS A 307 2.99 20.61 2.08
C LYS A 307 1.76 19.71 2.05
N PRO A 308 1.18 19.39 0.89
CA PRO A 308 0.12 18.40 0.80
C PRO A 308 0.69 16.97 0.98
N LEU A 309 -0.03 16.13 1.73
CA LEU A 309 0.19 14.71 1.88
C LEU A 309 -1.01 13.95 1.32
N VAL A 310 -0.77 13.01 0.42
CA VAL A 310 -1.79 12.10 -0.11
C VAL A 310 -1.68 10.76 0.61
N ILE A 311 -2.66 10.44 1.45
CA ILE A 311 -2.75 9.16 2.14
C ILE A 311 -3.63 8.22 1.34
N THR A 312 -3.09 7.07 0.93
CA THR A 312 -3.83 6.02 0.20
C THR A 312 -3.95 4.76 1.04
N VAL A 313 -5.18 4.43 1.44
CA VAL A 313 -5.49 3.22 2.21
C VAL A 313 -6.12 2.17 1.29
N THR A 314 -5.48 1.02 1.18
CA THR A 314 -6.02 -0.14 0.47
C THR A 314 -7.20 -0.74 1.25
N SER A 315 -8.31 -0.99 0.55
CA SER A 315 -9.51 -1.61 1.17
C SER A 315 -9.32 -3.12 1.32
N LEU A 316 -9.96 -3.72 2.32
CA LEU A 316 -10.05 -5.18 2.42
C LEU A 316 -11.08 -5.73 1.41
N PRO A 317 -10.84 -6.91 0.80
CA PRO A 317 -11.84 -7.55 -0.05
C PRO A 317 -13.11 -7.90 0.75
N PRO A 318 -14.29 -7.92 0.11
CA PRO A 318 -15.53 -8.33 0.77
C PRO A 318 -15.48 -9.82 1.11
N SER A 319 -16.27 -10.27 2.09
CA SER A 319 -16.44 -11.69 2.38
C SER A 319 -17.92 -12.04 2.56
N ILE A 320 -18.42 -13.04 1.81
CA ILE A 320 -19.82 -13.47 1.85
C ILE A 320 -20.09 -14.21 3.17
N THR A 321 -21.09 -13.73 3.90
CA THR A 321 -21.53 -14.25 5.21
C THR A 321 -22.96 -14.79 5.22
N SER A 322 -23.75 -14.55 4.17
CA SER A 322 -25.09 -15.14 4.01
C SER A 322 -25.05 -16.67 3.89
N THR A 323 -26.14 -17.34 4.26
CA THR A 323 -26.27 -18.81 4.21
C THR A 323 -26.17 -19.36 2.79
N LEU A 324 -25.33 -20.37 2.57
CA LEU A 324 -25.09 -20.94 1.23
C LEU A 324 -26.10 -22.00 0.79
N THR A 325 -27.24 -22.09 1.48
CA THR A 325 -28.37 -22.93 1.09
C THR A 325 -29.67 -22.15 1.28
N VAL A 326 -30.61 -22.30 0.35
CA VAL A 326 -31.94 -21.68 0.42
C VAL A 326 -32.94 -22.51 -0.37
N SER A 327 -34.19 -22.55 0.11
CA SER A 327 -35.27 -23.26 -0.57
C SER A 327 -36.34 -22.31 -1.10
N GLY A 328 -37.07 -22.78 -2.12
CA GLY A 328 -38.22 -22.11 -2.69
C GLY A 328 -39.23 -23.11 -3.23
N THR A 329 -40.32 -22.61 -3.80
CA THR A 329 -41.36 -23.43 -4.44
C THR A 329 -41.69 -22.85 -5.80
N THR A 330 -41.91 -23.71 -6.80
CA THR A 330 -42.28 -23.25 -8.14
C THR A 330 -43.53 -22.37 -8.10
N GLY A 331 -43.57 -21.31 -8.92
CA GLY A 331 -44.71 -20.40 -8.99
C GLY A 331 -44.91 -19.48 -7.78
N SER A 332 -44.09 -19.60 -6.73
CA SER A 332 -44.12 -18.72 -5.54
C SER A 332 -43.03 -17.65 -5.61
N ALA A 333 -43.28 -16.49 -4.99
CA ALA A 333 -42.25 -15.46 -4.87
C ALA A 333 -41.04 -15.98 -4.07
N PHE A 334 -39.84 -15.74 -4.60
CA PHE A 334 -38.57 -16.09 -3.99
C PHE A 334 -37.78 -14.81 -3.68
N SER A 335 -37.07 -14.83 -2.55
CA SER A 335 -36.21 -13.74 -2.12
C SER A 335 -35.03 -14.27 -1.31
N TYR A 336 -33.82 -13.90 -1.71
CA TYR A 336 -32.59 -14.21 -1.00
C TYR A 336 -31.64 -13.03 -1.08
N GLN A 337 -31.15 -12.55 0.06
CA GLN A 337 -30.23 -11.42 0.14
C GLN A 337 -28.79 -11.92 0.29
N ILE A 338 -27.90 -11.56 -0.64
CA ILE A 338 -26.47 -11.75 -0.46
C ILE A 338 -25.98 -10.77 0.60
N VAL A 339 -25.37 -11.26 1.68
CA VAL A 339 -24.80 -10.45 2.75
C VAL A 339 -23.30 -10.69 2.80
N ALA A 340 -22.52 -9.61 2.92
CA ALA A 340 -21.07 -9.66 2.95
C ALA A 340 -20.48 -8.53 3.80
N THR A 341 -19.25 -8.73 4.28
CA THR A 341 -18.44 -7.73 5.01
C THR A 341 -17.75 -6.75 4.05
N ASN A 342 -17.09 -5.72 4.62
CA ASN A 342 -16.25 -4.76 3.90
C ASN A 342 -16.95 -4.03 2.74
N THR A 343 -18.23 -3.69 2.93
CA THR A 343 -19.02 -2.79 2.05
C THR A 343 -18.86 -3.11 0.55
N PRO A 344 -19.47 -4.20 0.06
CA PRO A 344 -19.48 -4.50 -1.37
C PRO A 344 -20.11 -3.34 -2.17
N THR A 345 -19.57 -3.13 -3.37
CA THR A 345 -20.04 -2.11 -4.33
C THR A 345 -20.80 -2.73 -5.51
N SER A 346 -20.63 -4.03 -5.74
CA SER A 346 -21.37 -4.77 -6.76
C SER A 346 -21.55 -6.25 -6.39
N TYR A 347 -22.59 -6.84 -6.95
CA TYR A 347 -23.03 -8.20 -6.74
C TYR A 347 -23.29 -8.89 -8.08
N ALA A 348 -23.01 -10.19 -8.15
CA ALA A 348 -23.35 -11.02 -9.30
C ALA A 348 -23.80 -12.42 -8.86
N ALA A 349 -24.59 -13.07 -9.70
CA ALA A 349 -25.04 -14.44 -9.53
C ALA A 349 -25.15 -15.12 -10.90
N THR A 350 -24.46 -16.25 -11.08
CA THR A 350 -24.47 -17.00 -12.33
C THR A 350 -25.03 -18.41 -12.11
N GLY A 351 -25.79 -18.90 -13.09
CA GLY A 351 -26.47 -20.20 -12.98
C GLY A 351 -27.78 -20.18 -12.18
N LEU A 352 -28.43 -19.01 -12.05
CA LEU A 352 -29.72 -18.90 -11.37
C LEU A 352 -30.80 -19.79 -12.03
N PRO A 353 -31.68 -20.44 -11.24
CA PRO A 353 -32.89 -21.08 -11.76
C PRO A 353 -33.73 -20.12 -12.62
N ALA A 354 -34.39 -20.67 -13.64
CA ALA A 354 -35.27 -19.89 -14.52
C ALA A 354 -36.36 -19.15 -13.72
N GLY A 355 -36.53 -17.86 -14.00
CA GLY A 355 -37.47 -16.98 -13.30
C GLY A 355 -36.88 -16.24 -12.10
N LEU A 356 -35.60 -16.47 -11.76
CA LEU A 356 -34.86 -15.69 -10.76
C LEU A 356 -33.84 -14.75 -11.41
N SER A 357 -33.57 -13.62 -10.75
CA SER A 357 -32.57 -12.63 -11.15
C SER A 357 -31.90 -12.01 -9.93
N VAL A 358 -30.71 -11.44 -10.11
CA VAL A 358 -30.00 -10.70 -9.06
C VAL A 358 -30.02 -9.20 -9.35
N ASN A 359 -30.30 -8.39 -8.33
CA ASN A 359 -30.01 -6.97 -8.39
C ASN A 359 -28.52 -6.75 -8.13
N THR A 360 -27.79 -6.25 -9.13
CA THR A 360 -26.32 -6.12 -9.09
C THR A 360 -25.81 -5.04 -8.15
N THR A 361 -26.69 -4.15 -7.67
CA THR A 361 -26.35 -3.09 -6.71
C THR A 361 -26.69 -3.49 -5.28
N THR A 362 -27.81 -4.19 -5.07
CA THR A 362 -28.26 -4.54 -3.72
C THR A 362 -27.95 -5.98 -3.31
N GLY A 363 -27.62 -6.87 -4.25
CA GLY A 363 -27.38 -8.28 -3.99
C GLY A 363 -28.64 -9.11 -3.73
N LEU A 364 -29.83 -8.55 -3.96
CA LEU A 364 -31.09 -9.26 -3.80
C LEU A 364 -31.34 -10.19 -5.00
N ILE A 365 -31.33 -11.49 -4.76
CA ILE A 365 -31.82 -12.50 -5.69
C ILE A 365 -33.32 -12.65 -5.48
N SER A 366 -34.12 -12.38 -6.50
CA SER A 366 -35.58 -12.44 -6.41
C SER A 366 -36.25 -12.87 -7.71
N GLY A 367 -37.53 -13.24 -7.62
CA GLY A 367 -38.36 -13.61 -8.76
C GLY A 367 -39.33 -14.74 -8.43
N THR A 368 -39.71 -15.51 -9.44
CA THR A 368 -40.62 -16.66 -9.30
C THR A 368 -40.06 -17.82 -10.08
N PRO A 369 -39.51 -18.86 -9.42
CA PRO A 369 -38.88 -19.96 -10.11
C PRO A 369 -39.93 -20.80 -10.85
N THR A 370 -39.61 -21.22 -12.07
CA THR A 370 -40.56 -21.95 -12.93
C THR A 370 -40.29 -23.46 -13.02
N ALA A 371 -39.13 -23.91 -12.55
CA ALA A 371 -38.74 -25.33 -12.56
C ALA A 371 -38.29 -25.77 -11.17
N ALA A 372 -38.69 -26.98 -10.79
CA ALA A 372 -38.24 -27.64 -9.57
C ALA A 372 -36.84 -28.27 -9.77
N GLY A 373 -36.10 -28.41 -8.69
CA GLY A 373 -34.77 -29.00 -8.68
C GLY A 373 -33.79 -28.24 -7.79
N THR A 374 -32.58 -28.78 -7.66
CA THR A 374 -31.47 -28.12 -6.96
C THR A 374 -30.49 -27.57 -7.97
N THR A 375 -30.09 -26.31 -7.81
CA THR A 375 -29.13 -25.63 -8.67
C THR A 375 -28.02 -24.99 -7.84
N ASN A 376 -26.77 -25.21 -8.25
CA ASN A 376 -25.61 -24.56 -7.65
C ASN A 376 -25.35 -23.25 -8.39
N VAL A 377 -25.52 -22.14 -7.69
CA VAL A 377 -25.37 -20.77 -8.20
C VAL A 377 -24.05 -20.21 -7.69
N THR A 378 -23.22 -19.68 -8.56
CA THR A 378 -22.03 -18.93 -8.11
C THR A 378 -22.44 -17.50 -7.81
N ILE A 379 -22.34 -17.09 -6.54
CA ILE A 379 -22.56 -15.71 -6.10
C ILE A 379 -21.21 -15.03 -5.87
N THR A 380 -21.10 -13.78 -6.32
CA THR A 380 -19.88 -12.98 -6.27
C THR A 380 -20.19 -11.60 -5.70
N VAL A 381 -19.31 -11.12 -4.83
CA VAL A 381 -19.34 -9.76 -4.27
C VAL A 381 -18.01 -9.06 -4.56
N THR A 382 -18.04 -7.75 -4.80
CA THR A 382 -16.84 -7.00 -5.22
C THR A 382 -16.81 -5.60 -4.61
N ASN A 383 -15.62 -5.17 -4.19
CA ASN A 383 -15.30 -3.79 -3.84
C ASN A 383 -13.91 -3.41 -4.40
N ASN A 384 -13.41 -2.22 -4.08
CA ASN A 384 -12.09 -1.76 -4.54
C ASN A 384 -10.90 -2.57 -3.95
N GLY A 385 -11.13 -3.30 -2.86
CA GLY A 385 -10.15 -4.20 -2.23
C GLY A 385 -10.11 -5.61 -2.84
N GLY A 386 -11.09 -5.97 -3.69
CA GLY A 386 -11.10 -7.24 -4.41
C GLY A 386 -12.48 -7.91 -4.44
N THR A 387 -12.47 -9.23 -4.59
CA THR A 387 -13.68 -10.05 -4.80
C THR A 387 -13.72 -11.28 -3.89
N ASP A 388 -14.92 -11.72 -3.51
CA ASP A 388 -15.16 -13.05 -2.93
C ASP A 388 -16.27 -13.74 -3.71
N SER A 389 -16.14 -15.05 -3.91
CA SER A 389 -17.10 -15.88 -4.64
C SER A 389 -17.38 -17.16 -3.89
N LYS A 390 -18.67 -17.52 -3.78
CA LYS A 390 -19.12 -18.75 -3.12
C LYS A 390 -20.22 -19.43 -3.94
N THR A 391 -20.42 -20.72 -3.69
CA THR A 391 -21.51 -21.49 -4.29
C THR A 391 -22.71 -21.53 -3.36
N LEU A 392 -23.84 -21.01 -3.81
CA LEU A 392 -25.15 -21.06 -3.16
C LEU A 392 -25.98 -22.21 -3.77
N ALA A 393 -26.43 -23.15 -2.95
CA ALA A 393 -27.38 -24.17 -3.39
C ALA A 393 -28.82 -23.67 -3.23
N ILE A 394 -29.53 -23.51 -4.35
CA ILE A 394 -30.95 -23.17 -4.37
C ILE A 394 -31.75 -24.43 -4.65
N THR A 395 -32.62 -24.84 -3.74
CA THR A 395 -33.52 -25.99 -3.90
C THR A 395 -34.96 -25.51 -4.10
N VAL A 396 -35.49 -25.69 -5.30
CA VAL A 396 -36.88 -25.36 -5.63
C VAL A 396 -37.73 -26.63 -5.59
N ALA A 397 -38.70 -26.68 -4.68
CA ALA A 397 -39.70 -27.74 -4.62
C ALA A 397 -40.81 -27.51 -5.66
N GLN A 398 -41.42 -28.60 -6.14
CA GLN A 398 -42.61 -28.53 -6.97
C GLN A 398 -43.80 -28.06 -6.14
N ALA A 399 -44.57 -27.07 -6.60
CA ALA A 399 -45.85 -26.69 -6.00
C ALA A 399 -46.88 -27.81 -6.15
N ALA A 400 -47.67 -28.08 -5.11
CA ALA A 400 -48.83 -28.96 -5.20
C ALA A 400 -49.86 -28.41 -6.23
N PRO A 401 -50.69 -29.26 -6.83
CA PRO A 401 -51.77 -28.82 -7.69
C PRO A 401 -52.74 -27.88 -6.96
N SER A 402 -53.53 -27.12 -7.69
CA SER A 402 -54.72 -26.46 -7.16
C SER A 402 -55.86 -26.62 -8.16
N ILE A 403 -56.96 -27.24 -7.73
CA ILE A 403 -58.14 -27.52 -8.54
C ILE A 403 -58.85 -26.19 -8.82
N THR A 404 -59.03 -25.89 -10.11
CA THR A 404 -59.68 -24.66 -10.60
C THR A 404 -61.03 -24.93 -11.26
N SER A 405 -61.52 -26.17 -11.13
CA SER A 405 -62.76 -26.59 -11.77
C SER A 405 -63.98 -25.95 -11.12
N VAL A 406 -65.07 -25.79 -11.88
CA VAL A 406 -66.36 -25.41 -11.31
C VAL A 406 -66.90 -26.56 -10.47
N LEU A 407 -67.07 -26.36 -9.17
CA LEU A 407 -67.42 -27.42 -8.20
C LEU A 407 -68.90 -27.84 -8.21
N THR A 408 -69.61 -27.61 -9.31
CA THR A 408 -70.98 -28.07 -9.53
C THR A 408 -71.15 -28.59 -10.96
N ALA A 409 -71.84 -29.71 -11.12
CA ALA A 409 -72.20 -30.26 -12.42
C ALA A 409 -73.63 -30.82 -12.41
N ASN A 410 -74.28 -30.83 -13.57
CA ASN A 410 -75.63 -31.39 -13.74
C ASN A 410 -75.59 -32.54 -14.74
N GLY A 411 -76.36 -33.60 -14.46
CA GLY A 411 -76.56 -34.74 -15.35
C GLY A 411 -78.02 -35.19 -15.37
N THR A 412 -78.34 -36.10 -16.28
CA THR A 412 -79.67 -36.70 -16.41
C THR A 412 -79.51 -38.22 -16.48
N VAL A 413 -80.38 -38.97 -15.81
CA VAL A 413 -80.37 -40.45 -15.89
C VAL A 413 -80.48 -40.88 -17.35
N GLY A 414 -79.66 -41.85 -17.75
CA GLY A 414 -79.66 -42.38 -19.13
C GLY A 414 -79.03 -41.48 -20.18
N ALA A 415 -78.64 -40.24 -19.86
CA ALA A 415 -77.92 -39.33 -20.76
C ALA A 415 -76.40 -39.39 -20.54
N ALA A 416 -75.63 -39.15 -21.61
CA ALA A 416 -74.17 -39.06 -21.49
C ALA A 416 -73.76 -37.85 -20.64
N PHE A 417 -72.86 -38.08 -19.69
CA PHE A 417 -72.26 -37.09 -18.81
C PHE A 417 -70.78 -36.94 -19.12
N SER A 418 -70.27 -35.70 -19.06
CA SER A 418 -68.85 -35.39 -19.23
C SER A 418 -68.47 -34.18 -18.37
N TYR A 419 -67.43 -34.33 -17.56
CA TYR A 419 -66.87 -33.28 -16.73
C TYR A 419 -65.36 -33.46 -16.63
N GLN A 420 -64.59 -32.45 -17.00
CA GLN A 420 -63.14 -32.48 -16.94
C GLN A 420 -62.65 -31.77 -15.68
N ILE A 421 -61.89 -32.48 -14.83
CA ILE A 421 -61.18 -31.83 -13.73
C ILE A 421 -60.03 -31.00 -14.32
N ALA A 422 -60.04 -29.70 -14.04
CA ALA A 422 -58.99 -28.74 -14.30
C ALA A 422 -58.28 -28.34 -13.00
N ALA A 423 -56.95 -28.28 -13.06
CA ALA A 423 -56.10 -27.86 -11.96
C ALA A 423 -54.79 -27.22 -12.48
N THR A 424 -54.13 -26.42 -11.65
CA THR A 424 -52.82 -25.81 -11.91
C THR A 424 -51.65 -26.70 -11.49
N ASN A 425 -50.41 -26.23 -11.72
CA ASN A 425 -49.16 -26.90 -11.31
C ASN A 425 -49.00 -28.34 -11.83
N THR A 426 -49.49 -28.60 -13.05
CA THR A 426 -49.26 -29.85 -13.81
C THR A 426 -49.47 -31.13 -12.98
N PRO A 427 -50.73 -31.46 -12.63
CA PRO A 427 -51.05 -32.73 -11.97
C PRO A 427 -50.59 -33.91 -12.82
N THR A 428 -50.06 -34.94 -12.17
CA THR A 428 -49.69 -36.22 -12.79
C THR A 428 -50.79 -37.27 -12.68
N SER A 429 -51.77 -37.07 -11.80
CA SER A 429 -52.94 -37.94 -11.65
C SER A 429 -54.14 -37.20 -11.07
N PHE A 430 -55.34 -37.68 -11.40
CA PHE A 430 -56.61 -37.22 -10.84
C PHE A 430 -57.41 -38.37 -10.23
N GLY A 431 -58.26 -38.05 -9.24
CA GLY A 431 -59.19 -38.99 -8.61
C GLY A 431 -60.58 -38.37 -8.43
N ALA A 432 -61.60 -39.21 -8.33
CA ALA A 432 -62.97 -38.82 -8.02
C ALA A 432 -63.71 -39.96 -7.31
N ALA A 433 -64.18 -39.74 -6.08
CA ALA A 433 -64.93 -40.75 -5.33
C ALA A 433 -65.79 -40.14 -4.19
N PRO A 434 -66.92 -40.76 -3.80
CA PRO A 434 -67.64 -41.78 -4.57
C PRO A 434 -68.34 -41.16 -5.80
N LEU A 435 -68.39 -41.87 -6.92
CA LEU A 435 -69.10 -41.42 -8.12
C LEU A 435 -70.53 -42.00 -8.17
N PRO A 436 -71.52 -41.25 -8.72
CA PRO A 436 -72.83 -41.80 -9.08
C PRO A 436 -72.66 -43.05 -9.94
N THR A 437 -73.48 -44.08 -9.70
CA THR A 437 -73.41 -45.33 -10.47
C THR A 437 -73.55 -45.06 -11.97
N GLY A 438 -72.66 -45.65 -12.77
CA GLY A 438 -72.60 -45.43 -14.21
C GLY A 438 -71.64 -44.32 -14.66
N LEU A 439 -71.02 -43.60 -13.72
CA LEU A 439 -69.90 -42.68 -13.98
C LEU A 439 -68.56 -43.28 -13.57
N THR A 440 -67.51 -42.90 -14.28
CA THR A 440 -66.11 -43.28 -14.03
C THR A 440 -65.19 -42.09 -14.23
N VAL A 441 -64.02 -42.09 -13.61
CA VAL A 441 -62.98 -41.07 -13.81
C VAL A 441 -61.76 -41.68 -14.51
N SER A 442 -61.24 -41.00 -15.52
CA SER A 442 -59.98 -41.37 -16.17
C SER A 442 -58.77 -40.85 -15.39
N ALA A 443 -57.57 -41.42 -15.65
CA ALA A 443 -56.33 -40.91 -15.07
C ALA A 443 -56.02 -39.44 -15.45
N ALA A 444 -56.58 -38.97 -16.58
CA ALA A 444 -56.51 -37.59 -17.04
C ALA A 444 -57.58 -36.67 -16.41
N GLY A 445 -58.39 -37.17 -15.48
CA GLY A 445 -59.40 -36.38 -14.75
C GLY A 445 -60.73 -36.19 -15.46
N LEU A 446 -61.00 -36.93 -16.55
CA LEU A 446 -62.30 -36.89 -17.21
C LEU A 446 -63.28 -37.80 -16.47
N ILE A 447 -64.28 -37.20 -15.81
CA ILE A 447 -65.44 -37.92 -15.27
C ILE A 447 -66.46 -38.07 -16.41
N SER A 448 -66.77 -39.30 -16.80
CA SER A 448 -67.67 -39.59 -17.91
C SER A 448 -68.46 -40.88 -17.73
N GLY A 449 -69.54 -41.02 -18.49
CA GLY A 449 -70.41 -42.20 -18.49
C GLY A 449 -71.87 -41.82 -18.63
N THR A 450 -72.76 -42.69 -18.15
CA THR A 450 -74.21 -42.48 -18.18
C THR A 450 -74.76 -42.79 -16.79
N PRO A 451 -75.32 -41.79 -16.07
CA PRO A 451 -75.92 -42.04 -14.75
C PRO A 451 -77.00 -43.12 -14.83
N ALA A 452 -76.85 -44.16 -14.02
CA ALA A 452 -77.74 -45.31 -14.03
C ALA A 452 -79.09 -44.99 -13.39
N THR A 453 -80.13 -45.76 -13.75
CA THR A 453 -81.45 -45.66 -13.12
C THR A 453 -81.35 -45.81 -11.61
N GLY A 454 -82.02 -44.93 -10.86
CA GLY A 454 -81.97 -44.90 -9.39
C GLY A 454 -80.87 -44.02 -8.79
N THR A 455 -80.13 -43.25 -9.61
CA THR A 455 -79.08 -42.31 -9.15
C THR A 455 -79.55 -40.85 -9.08
N ASN A 456 -80.83 -40.56 -9.23
CA ASN A 456 -81.37 -39.20 -9.15
C ASN A 456 -81.10 -38.56 -7.78
N GLY A 457 -80.79 -37.26 -7.77
CA GLY A 457 -80.46 -36.51 -6.55
C GLY A 457 -79.07 -35.87 -6.60
N THR A 458 -78.62 -35.36 -5.46
CA THR A 458 -77.35 -34.65 -5.31
C THR A 458 -76.27 -35.57 -4.73
N HIS A 459 -75.10 -35.59 -5.37
CA HIS A 459 -73.94 -36.40 -4.98
C HIS A 459 -72.74 -35.50 -4.71
N ASN A 460 -72.16 -35.62 -3.52
CA ASN A 460 -70.91 -34.94 -3.17
C ASN A 460 -69.75 -35.86 -3.52
N VAL A 461 -69.02 -35.51 -4.57
CA VAL A 461 -67.89 -36.27 -5.10
C VAL A 461 -66.61 -35.57 -4.66
N THR A 462 -65.75 -36.26 -3.91
CA THR A 462 -64.41 -35.76 -3.63
C THR A 462 -63.55 -35.92 -4.87
N ILE A 463 -63.08 -34.81 -5.43
CA ILE A 463 -62.15 -34.80 -6.56
C ILE A 463 -60.74 -34.44 -6.06
N THR A 464 -59.73 -35.08 -6.64
CA THR A 464 -58.32 -34.86 -6.26
C THR A 464 -57.45 -34.61 -7.49
N ALA A 465 -56.42 -33.79 -7.30
CA ALA A 465 -55.35 -33.57 -8.28
C ALA A 465 -53.99 -33.71 -7.57
N THR A 466 -53.11 -34.57 -8.06
CA THR A 466 -51.85 -34.92 -7.39
C THR A 466 -50.65 -34.73 -8.31
N ASN A 467 -49.55 -34.21 -7.77
CA ASN A 467 -48.21 -34.25 -8.36
C ASN A 467 -47.15 -34.54 -7.28
N ALA A 468 -45.86 -34.47 -7.64
CA ALA A 468 -44.75 -34.70 -6.70
C ALA A 468 -44.66 -33.67 -5.54
N GLY A 469 -45.29 -32.50 -5.69
CA GLY A 469 -45.40 -31.45 -4.69
C GLY A 469 -46.54 -31.64 -3.70
N GLY A 470 -47.51 -32.51 -3.98
CA GLY A 470 -48.63 -32.81 -3.09
C GLY A 470 -49.93 -33.14 -3.81
N THR A 471 -51.02 -33.16 -3.05
CA THR A 471 -52.38 -33.39 -3.55
C THR A 471 -53.28 -32.27 -3.10
N ASP A 472 -54.09 -31.75 -4.01
CA ASP A 472 -55.23 -30.89 -3.70
C ASP A 472 -56.54 -31.67 -3.79
N THR A 473 -57.51 -31.28 -2.96
CA THR A 473 -58.76 -32.02 -2.77
C THR A 473 -59.92 -31.05 -2.63
N GLU A 474 -60.94 -31.23 -3.48
CA GLU A 474 -62.14 -30.41 -3.48
C GLU A 474 -63.41 -31.27 -3.54
N THR A 475 -64.56 -30.69 -3.21
CA THR A 475 -65.86 -31.39 -3.31
C THR A 475 -66.65 -30.87 -4.51
N LEU A 476 -66.86 -31.72 -5.52
CA LEU A 476 -67.73 -31.49 -6.66
C LEU A 476 -69.15 -31.96 -6.34
N VAL A 477 -70.14 -31.08 -6.48
CA VAL A 477 -71.55 -31.41 -6.33
C VAL A 477 -72.16 -31.78 -7.68
N ILE A 478 -72.52 -33.05 -7.88
CA ILE A 478 -73.20 -33.53 -9.09
C ILE A 478 -74.70 -33.68 -8.79
N THR A 479 -75.55 -32.94 -9.51
CA THR A 479 -77.01 -33.10 -9.44
C THR A 479 -77.51 -33.90 -10.63
N VAL A 480 -78.11 -35.06 -10.38
CA VAL A 480 -78.67 -35.95 -11.41
C VAL A 480 -80.19 -35.81 -11.43
N ALA A 481 -80.71 -35.29 -12.55
CA ALA A 481 -82.14 -35.22 -12.82
C ALA A 481 -82.69 -36.58 -13.32
N PRO A 482 -84.00 -36.83 -13.14
CA PRO A 482 -84.66 -38.06 -13.61
C PRO A 482 -84.50 -38.35 -15.09
#